data_AF-A0A7J5BM25-F1
#
_entry.id   AF-A0A7J5BM25-F1
#
_cell.length_a   1.000
_cell.length_b   1.000
_cell.length_c   1.000
_cell.angle_alpha   90.00
_cell.angle_beta   90.00
_cell.angle_gamma   90.00
#
_symmetry.space_group_name_H-M   'P 1'
#
loop_
_entity.id
_entity.type
_entity.pdbx_description
1 polymer ?
#
loop_
_entity_poly.entity_id
_entity_poly.type
_entity_poly.pdbx_seq_one_letter_code
_entity_poly.pdbx_strand_id
1 'polypeptide(L)'
;MIEPTDLLAELLDESPEEIQTPLAQPTPVNVAAKTMPTKRRQPEISPGNLELMAFLAKFPGATLEAMSMLQVRQANPFHKAGTLRAIGGVEATLKKLRRMGILTWHRDPAAQENYYSITSEGLEILGSTGYDTAPIATLQGVAKTRAAHFSAIAQVAAQLYSPAGFFKNLLGIAPLSLDALVSEKEMRSAFEPVKSALREAKKKGQPSEFGPLRTATMEARFEQVAQGQMALGDVLEAEPMLWTLGFKPYENSILKPIHQPDLAARIPSNGDEIRSANLLIEVELSKKSWQEYESILATLAAELREGLTYGRAIYFTIGTQIPTLLKKVDAAGNHGLISSGKLLILPLKHRDGTPYAENRRINLA
;
A
#
# COMPACT_ATOMS: atom_id res chain seq x y z
N MET A 1 11.72 -35.95 15.61
CA MET A 1 10.59 -36.08 14.66
C MET A 1 9.42 -35.35 15.26
N ILE A 2 9.15 -34.15 14.75
CA ILE A 2 8.08 -33.26 15.19
C ILE A 2 7.30 -32.95 13.91
N GLU A 3 5.99 -33.20 13.93
CA GLU A 3 5.13 -33.08 12.75
C GLU A 3 4.93 -31.60 12.33
N PRO A 4 4.72 -31.33 11.03
CA PRO A 4 4.48 -29.99 10.51
C PRO A 4 2.97 -29.70 10.47
N THR A 5 2.38 -29.22 11.56
CA THR A 5 0.96 -28.82 11.59
C THR A 5 0.66 -27.39 12.07
N ASP A 6 1.64 -26.59 12.48
CA ASP A 6 1.34 -25.28 13.11
C ASP A 6 1.57 -24.01 12.26
N LEU A 7 1.88 -24.13 10.97
CA LEU A 7 2.07 -22.95 10.08
C LEU A 7 0.77 -22.40 9.48
N LEU A 8 -0.39 -22.97 9.81
CA LEU A 8 -1.72 -22.53 9.36
C LEU A 8 -2.54 -21.84 10.47
N ALA A 9 -2.09 -21.90 11.73
CA ALA A 9 -2.79 -21.31 12.87
C ALA A 9 -2.55 -19.79 13.02
N GLU A 10 -1.46 -19.23 12.51
CA GLU A 10 -1.22 -17.76 12.55
C GLU A 10 -2.00 -16.98 11.45
N LEU A 11 -2.75 -17.67 10.58
CA LEU A 11 -3.60 -17.06 9.55
C LEU A 11 -5.10 -17.12 9.88
N LEU A 12 -5.46 -17.58 11.08
CA LEU A 12 -6.83 -17.75 11.56
C LEU A 12 -7.04 -16.98 12.87
N ASP A 13 -7.10 -15.64 12.78
CA ASP A 13 -7.79 -14.86 13.80
C ASP A 13 -9.30 -14.93 13.47
N GLU A 14 -9.94 -15.98 13.99
CA GLU A 14 -11.38 -16.17 13.93
C GLU A 14 -12.05 -15.10 14.80
N SER A 15 -12.75 -14.17 14.16
CA SER A 15 -13.72 -13.33 14.86
C SER A 15 -14.89 -14.24 15.29
N PRO A 16 -15.27 -14.30 16.58
CA PRO A 16 -16.39 -15.12 17.01
C PRO A 16 -17.70 -14.64 16.40
N GLU A 17 -18.51 -15.60 15.97
CA GLU A 17 -19.86 -15.45 15.41
C GLU A 17 -20.74 -14.51 16.26
N GLU A 18 -21.37 -13.54 15.60
CA GLU A 18 -22.39 -12.69 16.21
C GLU A 18 -23.62 -13.52 16.59
N ILE A 19 -23.79 -13.76 17.89
CA ILE A 19 -25.06 -14.19 18.46
C ILE A 19 -26.04 -13.00 18.34
N GLN A 20 -27.04 -13.13 17.48
CA GLN A 20 -28.15 -12.18 17.37
C GLN A 20 -29.01 -12.22 18.64
N THR A 21 -28.89 -11.21 19.49
CA THR A 21 -29.84 -10.93 20.57
C THR A 21 -31.00 -10.07 20.03
N PRO A 22 -32.27 -10.34 20.36
CA PRO A 22 -33.39 -9.56 19.83
C PRO A 22 -33.34 -8.11 20.35
N LEU A 23 -33.34 -7.14 19.44
CA LEU A 23 -33.45 -5.71 19.75
C LEU A 23 -34.83 -5.42 20.38
N ALA A 24 -34.82 -4.82 21.57
CA ALA A 24 -36.00 -4.29 22.22
C ALA A 24 -36.65 -3.19 21.36
N GLN A 25 -37.97 -3.25 21.20
CA GLN A 25 -38.74 -2.25 20.44
C GLN A 25 -38.66 -0.88 21.13
N PRO A 26 -38.33 0.21 20.42
CA PRO A 26 -38.42 1.55 20.99
C PRO A 26 -39.88 2.04 20.99
N THR A 27 -40.32 2.55 22.13
CA THR A 27 -41.58 3.27 22.33
C THR A 27 -41.64 4.52 21.45
N PRO A 28 -42.80 4.87 20.85
CA PRO A 28 -42.88 5.99 19.92
C PRO A 28 -42.83 7.32 20.67
N VAL A 29 -41.74 8.08 20.48
CA VAL A 29 -41.68 9.49 20.86
C VAL A 29 -42.20 10.32 19.69
N ASN A 30 -43.34 10.98 19.93
CA ASN A 30 -44.01 11.86 19.01
C ASN A 30 -43.21 13.17 18.89
N VAL A 31 -42.44 13.34 17.81
CA VAL A 31 -41.73 14.58 17.51
C VAL A 31 -42.33 15.22 16.28
N ALA A 32 -42.95 16.38 16.47
CA ALA A 32 -43.56 17.19 15.44
C ALA A 32 -42.63 17.36 14.23
N ALA A 33 -43.15 17.06 13.04
CA ALA A 33 -42.47 17.17 11.77
C ALA A 33 -42.08 18.64 11.49
N LYS A 34 -40.81 18.98 11.73
CA LYS A 34 -40.17 20.10 11.04
C LYS A 34 -39.86 19.66 9.63
N THR A 35 -40.62 20.16 8.67
CA THR A 35 -40.32 20.08 7.24
C THR A 35 -38.90 20.59 7.00
N MET A 36 -37.97 19.65 6.75
CA MET A 36 -36.61 19.99 6.36
C MET A 36 -36.60 20.53 4.92
N PRO A 37 -35.83 21.58 4.63
CA PRO A 37 -35.73 22.10 3.27
C PRO A 37 -35.10 21.05 2.36
N THR A 38 -35.84 20.64 1.34
CA THR A 38 -35.56 19.53 0.40
C THR A 38 -34.46 19.80 -0.62
N LYS A 39 -33.55 20.75 -0.38
CA LYS A 39 -32.33 20.93 -1.18
C LYS A 39 -31.17 21.44 -0.33
N ARG A 40 -30.55 20.57 0.47
CA ARG A 40 -29.15 20.80 0.87
C ARG A 40 -28.33 20.70 -0.41
N ARG A 41 -27.87 21.83 -0.95
CA ARG A 41 -26.76 21.82 -1.92
C ARG A 41 -25.63 21.07 -1.25
N GLN A 42 -25.28 19.89 -1.77
CA GLN A 42 -24.07 19.21 -1.31
C GLN A 42 -22.90 20.20 -1.51
N PRO A 43 -22.06 20.41 -0.49
CA PRO A 43 -20.95 21.34 -0.63
C PRO A 43 -20.05 20.88 -1.77
N GLU A 44 -19.83 21.74 -2.75
CA GLU A 44 -18.91 21.44 -3.85
C GLU A 44 -17.51 21.20 -3.28
N ILE A 45 -17.02 19.97 -3.43
CA ILE A 45 -15.69 19.57 -3.00
C ILE A 45 -14.71 20.01 -4.08
N SER A 46 -13.73 20.83 -3.71
CA SER A 46 -12.72 21.28 -4.68
C SER A 46 -11.91 20.10 -5.23
N PRO A 47 -11.37 20.19 -6.47
CA PRO A 47 -10.53 19.14 -7.04
C PRO A 47 -9.36 18.74 -6.14
N GLY A 48 -8.72 19.71 -5.49
CA GLY A 48 -7.66 19.41 -4.52
C GLY A 48 -8.16 18.63 -3.29
N ASN A 49 -9.39 18.85 -2.83
CA ASN A 49 -9.92 18.04 -1.75
C ASN A 49 -10.25 16.61 -2.21
N LEU A 50 -10.73 16.43 -3.45
CA LEU A 50 -10.96 15.11 -4.04
C LEU A 50 -9.64 14.34 -4.17
N GLU A 51 -8.55 15.00 -4.55
CA GLU A 51 -7.20 14.39 -4.59
C GLU A 51 -6.76 13.88 -3.21
N LEU A 52 -6.94 14.69 -2.15
CA LEU A 52 -6.64 14.26 -0.77
C LEU A 52 -7.52 13.08 -0.35
N MET A 53 -8.80 13.07 -0.75
CA MET A 53 -9.72 11.97 -0.48
C MET A 53 -9.32 10.69 -1.23
N ALA A 54 -8.98 10.80 -2.50
CA ALA A 54 -8.54 9.69 -3.34
C ALA A 54 -7.27 9.04 -2.77
N PHE A 55 -6.30 9.87 -2.37
CA PHE A 55 -5.10 9.36 -1.72
C PHE A 55 -5.43 8.59 -0.43
N LEU A 56 -6.30 9.12 0.44
CA LEU A 56 -6.71 8.46 1.68
C LEU A 56 -7.53 7.18 1.47
N ALA A 57 -8.31 7.09 0.39
CA ALA A 57 -9.05 5.89 0.04
C ALA A 57 -8.11 4.73 -0.32
N LYS A 58 -6.99 5.04 -0.98
CA LYS A 58 -5.96 4.09 -1.39
C LYS A 58 -4.94 3.79 -0.29
N PHE A 59 -4.58 4.79 0.50
CA PHE A 59 -3.59 4.72 1.58
C PHE A 59 -4.16 5.24 2.90
N PRO A 60 -5.00 4.44 3.60
CA PRO A 60 -5.50 4.82 4.91
C PRO A 60 -4.36 4.91 5.92
N GLY A 61 -4.54 5.77 6.92
CA GLY A 61 -3.55 6.00 7.95
C GLY A 61 -2.53 7.07 7.62
N ALA A 62 -2.63 7.73 6.46
CA ALA A 62 -1.82 8.90 6.15
C ALA A 62 -1.91 9.95 7.26
N THR A 63 -0.75 10.48 7.67
CA THR A 63 -0.66 11.53 8.68
C THR A 63 -0.90 12.91 8.06
N LEU A 64 -1.05 13.93 8.90
CA LEU A 64 -1.08 15.32 8.42
C LEU A 64 0.17 15.66 7.58
N GLU A 65 1.33 15.12 7.96
CA GLU A 65 2.58 15.30 7.24
C GLU A 65 2.49 14.69 5.83
N ALA A 66 2.10 13.42 5.72
CA ALA A 66 1.89 12.72 4.45
C ALA A 66 0.94 13.50 3.52
N MET A 67 -0.22 13.90 4.05
CA MET A 67 -1.22 14.67 3.32
C MET A 67 -0.68 16.02 2.83
N SER A 68 0.28 16.61 3.55
CA SER A 68 0.88 17.90 3.18
C SER A 68 1.86 17.84 2.02
N MET A 69 2.30 16.63 1.63
CA MET A 69 3.19 16.41 0.48
C MET A 69 2.45 16.27 -0.84
N LEU A 70 1.13 16.07 -0.82
CA LEU A 70 0.34 15.75 -2.00
C LEU A 70 0.08 16.97 -2.91
N GLN A 71 0.15 18.18 -2.35
CA GLN A 71 -0.30 19.38 -3.05
C GLN A 71 0.73 20.49 -3.02
N VAL A 72 0.88 21.13 -4.18
CA VAL A 72 1.54 22.42 -4.29
C VAL A 72 0.58 23.57 -4.07
N ARG A 73 1.15 24.68 -3.62
CA ARG A 73 0.45 25.95 -3.51
C ARG A 73 0.16 26.49 -4.91
N GLN A 74 -1.10 26.91 -5.11
CA GLN A 74 -1.51 27.72 -6.25
C GLN A 74 -0.95 29.15 -6.11
N ALA A 75 -0.63 29.80 -7.22
CA ALA A 75 -0.15 31.17 -7.21
C ALA A 75 -1.19 32.09 -6.55
N ASN A 76 -0.75 33.00 -5.69
CA ASN A 76 -1.61 34.06 -5.18
C ASN A 76 -0.80 35.37 -5.10
N PRO A 77 -1.44 36.54 -4.87
CA PRO A 77 -0.74 37.83 -4.85
C PRO A 77 0.43 37.91 -3.85
N PHE A 78 0.47 37.03 -2.86
CA PHE A 78 1.47 37.04 -1.80
C PHE A 78 2.56 35.97 -1.99
N HIS A 79 2.36 34.98 -2.88
CA HIS A 79 3.26 33.83 -3.00
C HIS A 79 3.26 33.18 -4.38
N LYS A 80 4.45 32.73 -4.79
CA LYS A 80 4.65 31.98 -6.03
C LYS A 80 4.07 30.55 -5.93
N ALA A 81 3.58 30.05 -7.06
CA ALA A 81 3.16 28.65 -7.20
C ALA A 81 4.37 27.69 -7.13
N GLY A 82 4.09 26.40 -6.91
CA GLY A 82 5.05 25.32 -7.09
C GLY A 82 5.78 24.86 -5.83
N THR A 83 5.56 25.51 -4.68
CA THR A 83 6.03 25.01 -3.38
C THR A 83 4.96 24.15 -2.72
N LEU A 84 5.36 23.12 -1.97
CA LEU A 84 4.40 22.30 -1.20
C LEU A 84 3.56 23.17 -0.26
N ARG A 85 2.27 22.85 -0.13
CA ARG A 85 1.37 23.56 0.79
C ARG A 85 1.90 23.50 2.22
N ALA A 86 1.70 24.58 2.98
CA ALA A 86 2.03 24.61 4.40
C ALA A 86 1.16 23.60 5.17
N ILE A 87 1.76 22.93 6.17
CA ILE A 87 1.12 21.91 7.00
C ILE A 87 -0.19 22.44 7.61
N GLY A 88 -0.17 23.63 8.22
CA GLY A 88 -1.37 24.23 8.83
C GLY A 88 -2.52 24.49 7.84
N GLY A 89 -2.20 24.80 6.58
CA GLY A 89 -3.22 24.98 5.53
C GLY A 89 -3.91 23.67 5.16
N VAL A 90 -3.15 22.56 5.14
CA VAL A 90 -3.69 21.22 4.92
C VAL A 90 -4.48 20.77 6.15
N GLU A 91 -4.00 21.06 7.36
CA GLU A 91 -4.72 20.75 8.60
C GLU A 91 -6.10 21.40 8.64
N ALA A 92 -6.21 22.68 8.27
CA ALA A 92 -7.51 23.37 8.18
C ALA A 92 -8.44 22.70 7.15
N THR A 93 -7.88 22.21 6.05
CA THR A 93 -8.61 21.47 5.01
C THR A 93 -9.15 20.14 5.54
N LEU A 94 -8.29 19.34 6.19
CA LEU A 94 -8.67 18.06 6.80
C LEU A 94 -9.72 18.27 7.91
N LYS A 95 -9.58 19.30 8.75
CA LYS A 95 -10.59 19.68 9.75
C LYS A 95 -11.95 19.98 9.11
N LYS A 96 -11.98 20.67 7.96
CA LYS A 96 -13.22 20.93 7.22
C LYS A 96 -13.86 19.62 6.71
N LEU A 97 -13.09 18.78 6.02
CA LEU A 97 -13.59 17.50 5.49
C LEU A 97 -14.11 16.58 6.61
N ARG A 98 -13.43 16.57 7.76
CA ARG A 98 -13.91 15.85 8.96
C ARG A 98 -15.24 16.38 9.49
N ARG A 99 -15.42 17.70 9.58
CA ARG A 99 -16.71 18.30 10.00
C ARG A 99 -17.84 17.98 9.03
N MET A 100 -17.52 17.68 7.78
CA MET A 100 -18.48 17.26 6.75
C MET A 100 -18.79 15.76 6.79
N GLY A 101 -18.22 14.97 7.70
CA GLY A 101 -18.46 13.52 7.78
C GLY A 101 -17.62 12.68 6.80
N ILE A 102 -16.84 13.32 5.92
CA ILE A 102 -16.08 12.67 4.84
C ILE A 102 -14.85 11.91 5.35
N LEU A 103 -14.20 12.44 6.38
CA LEU A 103 -12.98 11.88 6.94
C LEU A 103 -13.18 11.57 8.43
N THR A 104 -12.49 10.54 8.88
CA THR A 104 -12.26 10.25 10.30
C THR A 104 -10.76 10.21 10.60
N TRP A 105 -10.42 10.08 11.88
CA TRP A 105 -9.05 9.94 12.33
C TRP A 105 -8.99 9.11 13.60
N HIS A 106 -7.87 8.43 13.78
CA HIS A 106 -7.47 7.81 15.03
C HIS A 106 -6.25 8.54 15.58
N ARG A 107 -6.28 8.90 16.87
CA ARG A 107 -5.12 9.49 17.55
C ARG A 107 -4.22 8.37 18.04
N ASP A 108 -2.93 8.42 17.68
CA ASP A 108 -1.89 7.63 18.33
C ASP A 108 -1.20 8.50 19.39
N PRO A 109 -1.49 8.32 20.69
CA PRO A 109 -0.86 9.10 21.75
C PRO A 109 0.64 8.83 21.84
N ALA A 110 1.05 7.64 21.43
CA ALA A 110 2.41 7.19 21.57
C ALA A 110 3.27 7.90 20.51
N ALA A 111 2.78 8.03 19.27
CA ALA A 111 3.38 8.81 18.19
C ALA A 111 3.10 10.33 18.27
N GLN A 112 2.10 10.76 19.04
CA GLN A 112 1.54 12.12 19.02
C GLN A 112 1.02 12.53 17.63
N GLU A 113 0.49 11.56 16.89
CA GLU A 113 0.02 11.74 15.52
C GLU A 113 -1.45 11.35 15.33
N ASN A 114 -1.99 11.80 14.19
CA ASN A 114 -3.35 11.53 13.76
C ASN A 114 -3.28 10.73 12.47
N TYR A 115 -3.79 9.50 12.50
CA TYR A 115 -3.91 8.65 11.32
C TYR A 115 -5.29 8.89 10.71
N TYR A 116 -5.32 9.51 9.52
CA TYR A 116 -6.57 9.86 8.84
C TYR A 116 -7.09 8.68 8.02
N SER A 117 -8.40 8.60 7.86
CA SER A 117 -9.06 7.60 7.02
C SER A 117 -10.33 8.19 6.42
N ILE A 118 -10.71 7.74 5.22
CA ILE A 118 -11.96 8.13 4.58
C ILE A 118 -13.13 7.33 5.19
N THR A 119 -14.30 7.96 5.31
CA THR A 119 -15.54 7.29 5.76
C THR A 119 -16.31 6.71 4.58
N SER A 120 -17.33 5.88 4.84
CA SER A 120 -18.24 5.40 3.80
C SER A 120 -18.90 6.53 3.01
N GLU A 121 -19.36 7.59 3.70
CA GLU A 121 -19.91 8.78 3.04
C GLU A 121 -18.87 9.48 2.15
N GLY A 122 -17.61 9.58 2.61
CA GLY A 122 -16.53 10.14 1.81
C GLY A 122 -16.25 9.33 0.54
N LEU A 123 -16.34 8.01 0.63
CA LEU A 123 -16.16 7.10 -0.51
C LEU A 123 -17.31 7.21 -1.51
N GLU A 124 -18.56 7.28 -1.05
CA GLU A 124 -19.72 7.51 -1.92
C GLU A 124 -19.57 8.81 -2.71
N ILE A 125 -19.14 9.88 -2.03
CA ILE A 125 -18.90 11.16 -2.70
C ILE A 125 -17.77 11.03 -3.72
N LEU A 126 -16.65 10.40 -3.35
CA LEU A 126 -15.52 10.18 -4.24
C LEU A 126 -15.94 9.42 -5.51
N GLY A 127 -16.67 8.31 -5.35
CA GLY A 127 -17.22 7.53 -6.47
C GLY A 127 -18.19 8.31 -7.34
N SER A 128 -19.05 9.15 -6.74
CA SER A 128 -19.97 10.02 -7.50
C SER A 128 -19.26 11.06 -8.38
N THR A 129 -17.99 11.36 -8.07
CA THR A 129 -17.13 12.26 -8.86
C THR A 129 -16.26 11.54 -9.89
N GLY A 130 -16.45 10.23 -10.09
CA GLY A 130 -15.79 9.44 -11.15
C GLY A 130 -14.44 8.84 -10.76
N TYR A 131 -14.05 8.91 -9.48
CA TYR A 131 -12.86 8.21 -8.99
C TYR A 131 -13.15 6.73 -8.78
N ASP A 132 -12.22 5.87 -9.16
CA ASP A 132 -12.27 4.47 -8.76
C ASP A 132 -12.02 4.36 -7.26
N THR A 133 -13.00 3.80 -6.55
CA THR A 133 -12.94 3.60 -5.12
C THR A 133 -12.59 2.16 -4.75
N ALA A 134 -12.58 1.21 -5.69
CA ALA A 134 -12.34 -0.18 -5.40
C ALA A 134 -10.87 -0.56 -5.67
N PRO A 135 -10.22 -1.35 -4.79
CA PRO A 135 -10.68 -1.85 -3.50
C PRO A 135 -10.39 -0.88 -2.34
N ILE A 136 -11.41 -0.66 -1.51
CA ILE A 136 -11.40 0.30 -0.40
C ILE A 136 -10.61 -0.25 0.80
N ALA A 137 -9.77 0.59 1.42
CA ALA A 137 -9.22 0.33 2.75
C ALA A 137 -9.59 1.46 3.74
N THR A 138 -10.14 1.08 4.89
CA THR A 138 -10.36 1.99 6.03
C THR A 138 -9.55 1.54 7.23
N LEU A 139 -9.36 2.42 8.21
CA LEU A 139 -8.73 2.04 9.50
C LEU A 139 -9.69 1.37 10.49
N GLN A 140 -10.96 1.16 10.11
CA GLN A 140 -11.93 0.55 11.01
C GLN A 140 -11.55 -0.91 11.30
N GLY A 141 -11.44 -1.26 12.59
CA GLY A 141 -11.05 -2.61 13.02
C GLY A 141 -9.55 -2.92 12.88
N VAL A 142 -8.71 -1.96 12.46
CA VAL A 142 -7.26 -2.17 12.31
C VAL A 142 -6.54 -2.05 13.65
N ALA A 143 -5.73 -3.06 13.99
CA ALA A 143 -4.90 -3.04 15.20
C ALA A 143 -3.89 -1.87 15.18
N LYS A 144 -3.55 -1.32 16.36
CA LYS A 144 -2.66 -0.14 16.48
C LYS A 144 -1.31 -0.32 15.81
N THR A 145 -0.69 -1.48 15.97
CA THR A 145 0.60 -1.83 15.35
C THR A 145 0.50 -1.81 13.83
N ARG A 146 -0.60 -2.34 13.28
CA ARG A 146 -0.88 -2.33 11.85
C ARG A 146 -1.18 -0.93 11.32
N ALA A 147 -1.83 -0.08 12.11
CA ALA A 147 -2.08 1.32 11.74
C ALA A 147 -0.78 2.13 11.63
N ALA A 148 0.20 1.90 12.51
CA ALA A 148 1.52 2.54 12.41
C ALA A 148 2.27 2.11 11.13
N HIS A 149 2.17 0.82 10.76
CA HIS A 149 2.72 0.30 9.51
C HIS A 149 2.05 0.94 8.29
N PHE A 150 0.72 1.02 8.27
CA PHE A 150 -0.04 1.69 7.21
C PHE A 150 0.30 3.19 7.09
N SER A 151 0.51 3.87 8.23
CA SER A 151 0.99 5.26 8.23
C SER A 151 2.35 5.40 7.54
N ALA A 152 3.29 4.49 7.82
CA ALA A 152 4.61 4.50 7.17
C ALA A 152 4.53 4.19 5.67
N ILE A 153 3.65 3.26 5.25
CA ILE A 153 3.36 3.00 3.83
C ILE A 153 2.78 4.25 3.16
N ALA A 154 1.80 4.90 3.80
CA ALA A 154 1.19 6.11 3.29
C ALA A 154 2.19 7.27 3.17
N GLN A 155 3.15 7.36 4.10
CA GLN A 155 4.25 8.33 4.02
C GLN A 155 5.14 8.09 2.79
N VAL A 156 5.54 6.84 2.53
CA VAL A 156 6.35 6.48 1.34
C VAL A 156 5.56 6.72 0.06
N ALA A 157 4.29 6.30 0.01
CA ALA A 157 3.40 6.55 -1.12
C ALA A 157 3.24 8.06 -1.39
N ALA A 158 3.10 8.88 -0.35
CA ALA A 158 3.00 10.32 -0.48
C ALA A 158 4.29 10.94 -1.04
N GLN A 159 5.48 10.42 -0.68
CA GLN A 159 6.76 10.87 -1.24
C GLN A 159 6.95 10.49 -2.71
N LEU A 160 6.48 9.31 -3.11
CA LEU A 160 6.47 8.87 -4.51
C LEU A 160 5.49 9.69 -5.35
N TYR A 161 4.32 9.99 -4.80
CA TYR A 161 3.29 10.81 -5.44
C TYR A 161 3.67 12.30 -5.50
N SER A 162 4.45 12.77 -4.53
CA SER A 162 4.60 14.20 -4.30
C SER A 162 5.19 14.94 -5.50
N PRO A 163 4.58 16.07 -5.92
CA PRO A 163 5.13 16.94 -6.96
C PRO A 163 6.50 17.53 -6.61
N ALA A 164 6.94 17.46 -5.35
CA ALA A 164 8.29 17.85 -4.95
C ALA A 164 9.38 16.89 -5.47
N GLY A 165 9.02 15.67 -5.89
CA GLY A 165 9.96 14.72 -6.49
C GLY A 165 11.03 14.23 -5.52
N PHE A 166 10.64 13.79 -4.32
CA PHE A 166 11.55 13.33 -3.26
C PHE A 166 12.57 12.28 -3.72
N PHE A 167 12.18 11.43 -4.67
CA PHE A 167 13.03 10.36 -5.20
C PHE A 167 13.61 10.64 -6.58
N LYS A 168 13.40 11.83 -7.15
CA LYS A 168 13.90 12.18 -8.50
C LYS A 168 15.41 12.04 -8.60
N ASN A 169 16.14 12.61 -7.65
CA ASN A 169 17.61 12.58 -7.67
C ASN A 169 18.18 11.26 -7.14
N LEU A 170 17.45 10.56 -6.27
CA LEU A 170 17.93 9.35 -5.62
C LEU A 170 17.68 8.09 -6.46
N LEU A 171 16.51 7.99 -7.09
CA LEU A 171 16.07 6.83 -7.84
C LEU A 171 15.97 7.08 -9.34
N GLY A 172 16.05 8.35 -9.78
CA GLY A 172 15.80 8.72 -11.18
C GLY A 172 14.32 8.74 -11.55
N ILE A 173 13.42 8.73 -10.56
CA ILE A 173 11.98 8.53 -10.75
C ILE A 173 11.26 9.86 -10.60
N ALA A 174 10.52 10.27 -11.63
CA ALA A 174 9.62 11.42 -11.57
C ALA A 174 8.46 11.15 -10.58
N PRO A 175 7.80 12.20 -10.04
CA PRO A 175 6.58 12.01 -9.27
C PRO A 175 5.61 11.07 -9.99
N LEU A 176 5.12 10.08 -9.27
CA LEU A 176 4.20 9.08 -9.79
C LEU A 176 2.75 9.56 -9.63
N SER A 177 1.89 9.18 -10.56
CA SER A 177 0.46 9.37 -10.42
C SER A 177 -0.14 8.37 -9.42
N LEU A 178 -1.35 8.64 -8.92
CA LEU A 178 -1.94 7.81 -7.86
C LEU A 178 -2.30 6.40 -8.37
N ASP A 179 -2.68 6.27 -9.64
CA ASP A 179 -2.94 5.02 -10.36
C ASP A 179 -1.67 4.20 -10.60
N ALA A 180 -0.50 4.85 -10.69
CA ALA A 180 0.78 4.17 -10.80
C ALA A 180 1.22 3.53 -9.47
N LEU A 181 0.68 3.96 -8.34
CA LEU A 181 0.91 3.30 -7.05
C LEU A 181 -0.08 2.15 -6.90
N VAL A 182 0.35 1.01 -6.36
CA VAL A 182 -0.51 -0.17 -6.14
C VAL A 182 -0.40 -0.54 -4.67
N SER A 183 -1.49 -0.32 -3.94
CA SER A 183 -1.55 -0.56 -2.49
C SER A 183 -1.58 -2.05 -2.15
N GLU A 184 -1.22 -2.37 -0.91
CA GLU A 184 -1.42 -3.70 -0.36
C GLU A 184 -2.89 -4.16 -0.48
N LYS A 185 -3.87 -3.27 -0.32
CA LYS A 185 -5.27 -3.66 -0.43
C LYS A 185 -5.62 -4.08 -1.86
N GLU A 186 -5.08 -3.39 -2.86
CA GLU A 186 -5.23 -3.73 -4.28
C GLU A 186 -4.67 -5.11 -4.60
N MET A 187 -3.41 -5.33 -4.22
CA MET A 187 -2.75 -6.62 -4.42
C MET A 187 -3.52 -7.75 -3.72
N ARG A 188 -3.98 -7.52 -2.48
CA ARG A 188 -4.75 -8.51 -1.72
C ARG A 188 -6.10 -8.82 -2.36
N SER A 189 -6.79 -7.79 -2.83
CA SER A 189 -8.12 -7.96 -3.45
C SER A 189 -8.02 -8.67 -4.80
N ALA A 190 -6.94 -8.47 -5.54
CA ALA A 190 -6.65 -9.25 -6.75
C ALA A 190 -6.30 -10.70 -6.44
N PHE A 191 -5.64 -10.97 -5.31
CA PHE A 191 -5.22 -12.31 -4.91
C PHE A 191 -6.31 -13.17 -4.26
N GLU A 192 -7.24 -12.58 -3.50
CA GLU A 192 -8.23 -13.34 -2.71
C GLU A 192 -9.16 -14.26 -3.54
N PRO A 193 -9.64 -13.87 -4.74
CA PRO A 193 -10.37 -14.78 -5.62
C PRO A 193 -9.53 -15.98 -6.07
N VAL A 194 -8.26 -15.76 -6.39
CA VAL A 194 -7.31 -16.81 -6.78
C VAL A 194 -7.10 -17.79 -5.62
N LYS A 195 -6.85 -17.26 -4.43
CA LYS A 195 -6.71 -18.05 -3.21
C LYS A 195 -7.95 -18.89 -2.92
N SER A 196 -9.14 -18.34 -3.10
CA SER A 196 -10.41 -19.07 -2.95
C SER A 196 -10.53 -20.20 -3.98
N ALA A 197 -10.19 -19.94 -5.25
CA ALA A 197 -10.19 -20.95 -6.30
C ALA A 197 -9.19 -22.08 -6.03
N LEU A 198 -7.97 -21.75 -5.57
CA LEU A 198 -6.94 -22.74 -5.21
C LEU A 198 -7.37 -23.62 -4.03
N ARG A 199 -8.07 -23.06 -3.04
CA ARG A 199 -8.65 -23.84 -1.92
C ARG A 199 -9.69 -24.85 -2.42
N GLU A 200 -10.55 -24.45 -3.34
CA GLU A 200 -11.54 -25.35 -3.94
C GLU A 200 -10.90 -26.41 -4.84
N ALA A 201 -9.86 -26.07 -5.60
CA ALA A 201 -9.07 -27.01 -6.38
C ALA A 201 -8.43 -28.08 -5.48
N LYS A 202 -7.88 -27.68 -4.33
CA LYS A 202 -7.30 -28.59 -3.33
C LYS A 202 -8.31 -29.63 -2.84
N LYS A 203 -9.55 -29.19 -2.53
CA LYS A 203 -10.64 -30.09 -2.12
C LYS A 203 -10.99 -31.13 -3.18
N LYS A 204 -10.75 -30.82 -4.46
CA LYS A 204 -11.00 -31.70 -5.61
C LYS A 204 -9.78 -32.53 -6.04
N GLY A 205 -8.65 -32.45 -5.32
CA GLY A 205 -7.40 -33.12 -5.70
C GLY A 205 -6.75 -32.54 -6.97
N GLN A 206 -7.06 -31.29 -7.32
CA GLN A 206 -6.52 -30.59 -8.48
C GLN A 206 -5.31 -29.71 -8.07
N PRO A 207 -4.50 -29.24 -9.04
CA PRO A 207 -3.42 -28.29 -8.76
C PRO A 207 -3.93 -27.07 -7.96
N SER A 208 -3.31 -26.82 -6.81
CA SER A 208 -3.83 -25.87 -5.81
C SER A 208 -2.77 -24.93 -5.23
N GLU A 209 -1.63 -24.81 -5.90
CA GLU A 209 -0.51 -23.98 -5.45
C GLU A 209 -0.42 -22.70 -6.27
N PHE A 210 -0.18 -21.58 -5.60
CA PHE A 210 -0.09 -20.28 -6.26
C PHE A 210 1.15 -20.14 -7.15
N GLY A 211 2.32 -20.58 -6.68
CA GLY A 211 3.57 -20.49 -7.45
C GLY A 211 3.47 -21.08 -8.86
N PRO A 212 3.06 -22.35 -9.03
CA PRO A 212 2.86 -22.95 -10.35
C PRO A 212 1.83 -22.21 -11.21
N LEU A 213 0.70 -21.79 -10.64
CA LEU A 213 -0.30 -20.99 -11.36
C LEU A 213 0.30 -19.66 -11.85
N ARG A 214 1.03 -18.97 -10.97
CA ARG A 214 1.69 -17.69 -11.28
C ARG A 214 2.69 -17.86 -12.42
N THR A 215 3.57 -18.87 -12.34
CA THR A 215 4.55 -19.17 -13.39
C THR A 215 3.88 -19.42 -14.73
N ALA A 216 2.87 -20.30 -14.79
CA ALA A 216 2.16 -20.60 -16.03
C ALA A 216 1.44 -19.36 -16.60
N THR A 217 0.86 -18.53 -15.74
CA THR A 217 0.19 -17.30 -16.17
C THR A 217 1.19 -16.29 -16.72
N MET A 218 2.34 -16.13 -16.06
CA MET A 218 3.43 -15.30 -16.58
C MET A 218 3.90 -15.82 -17.93
N GLU A 219 4.26 -17.09 -18.05
CA GLU A 219 4.73 -17.69 -19.32
C GLU A 219 3.76 -17.42 -20.46
N ALA A 220 2.47 -17.65 -20.25
CA ALA A 220 1.44 -17.41 -21.26
C ALA A 220 1.32 -15.92 -21.67
N ARG A 221 1.42 -14.99 -20.71
CA ARG A 221 1.34 -13.54 -21.00
C ARG A 221 2.61 -13.02 -21.67
N PHE A 222 3.78 -13.46 -21.23
CA PHE A 222 5.04 -13.07 -21.84
C PHE A 222 5.23 -13.68 -23.23
N GLU A 223 4.64 -14.84 -23.51
CA GLU A 223 4.54 -15.36 -24.87
C GLU A 223 3.67 -14.45 -25.76
N GLN A 224 2.53 -13.95 -25.28
CA GLN A 224 1.71 -12.98 -26.01
C GLN A 224 2.48 -11.67 -26.27
N VAL A 225 3.28 -11.20 -25.30
CA VAL A 225 4.16 -10.04 -25.48
C VAL A 225 5.21 -10.31 -26.56
N ALA A 226 5.87 -11.47 -26.52
CA ALA A 226 6.87 -11.86 -27.51
C ALA A 226 6.28 -11.99 -28.93
N GLN A 227 5.01 -12.37 -29.04
CA GLN A 227 4.27 -12.45 -30.31
C GLN A 227 3.67 -11.11 -30.76
N GLY A 228 3.85 -10.03 -29.99
CA GLY A 228 3.30 -8.70 -30.29
C GLY A 228 1.78 -8.58 -30.12
N GLN A 229 1.15 -9.50 -29.38
CA GLN A 229 -0.29 -9.53 -29.11
C GLN A 229 -0.68 -8.72 -27.88
N MET A 230 0.29 -8.37 -27.03
CA MET A 230 0.10 -7.63 -25.79
C MET A 230 1.33 -6.75 -25.55
N ALA A 231 1.16 -5.52 -25.05
CA ALA A 231 2.30 -4.73 -24.60
C ALA A 231 2.75 -5.20 -23.20
N LEU A 232 4.05 -5.14 -22.92
CA LEU A 232 4.59 -5.52 -21.61
C LEU A 232 3.91 -4.76 -20.46
N GLY A 233 3.61 -3.47 -20.66
CA GLY A 233 2.93 -2.64 -19.67
C GLY A 233 1.53 -3.12 -19.29
N ASP A 234 0.85 -3.83 -20.19
CA ASP A 234 -0.55 -4.25 -20.03
C ASP A 234 -0.68 -5.57 -19.26
N VAL A 235 0.42 -6.34 -19.12
CA VAL A 235 0.41 -7.66 -18.48
C VAL A 235 -0.17 -7.59 -17.06
N LEU A 236 0.21 -6.59 -16.28
CA LEU A 236 -0.22 -6.45 -14.88
C LEU A 236 -1.61 -5.81 -14.74
N GLU A 237 -2.12 -5.17 -15.80
CA GLU A 237 -3.53 -4.76 -15.86
C GLU A 237 -4.44 -5.94 -16.17
N ALA A 238 -4.01 -6.81 -17.11
CA ALA A 238 -4.71 -8.02 -17.46
C ALA A 238 -4.69 -9.07 -16.33
N GLU A 239 -3.57 -9.16 -15.59
CA GLU A 239 -3.36 -10.15 -14.54
C GLU A 239 -2.88 -9.48 -13.22
N PRO A 240 -3.76 -8.77 -12.50
CA PRO A 240 -3.37 -8.02 -11.30
C PRO A 240 -2.89 -8.89 -10.14
N MET A 241 -3.17 -10.20 -10.16
CA MET A 241 -2.62 -11.13 -9.18
C MET A 241 -1.08 -11.26 -9.25
N LEU A 242 -0.48 -10.91 -10.40
CA LEU A 242 0.97 -11.00 -10.61
C LEU A 242 1.78 -10.01 -9.77
N TRP A 243 1.13 -8.96 -9.23
CA TRP A 243 1.75 -8.10 -8.22
C TRP A 243 2.13 -8.88 -6.94
N THR A 244 1.47 -9.99 -6.65
CA THR A 244 1.83 -10.90 -5.57
C THR A 244 2.88 -11.91 -6.05
N LEU A 245 3.95 -12.07 -5.29
CA LEU A 245 5.02 -13.03 -5.59
C LEU A 245 4.60 -14.40 -5.08
N GLY A 246 5.05 -15.44 -5.77
CA GLY A 246 4.80 -16.81 -5.34
C GLY A 246 5.68 -17.80 -6.08
N PHE A 247 6.21 -18.76 -5.33
CA PHE A 247 7.08 -19.81 -5.85
C PHE A 247 6.59 -21.17 -5.38
N LYS A 248 6.88 -22.21 -6.16
CA LYS A 248 6.52 -23.57 -5.79
C LYS A 248 7.25 -23.96 -4.49
N PRO A 249 6.54 -24.41 -3.45
CA PRO A 249 7.20 -24.96 -2.28
C PRO A 249 7.83 -26.32 -2.66
N TYR A 250 9.10 -26.49 -2.31
CA TYR A 250 9.79 -27.78 -2.36
C TYR A 250 10.25 -28.15 -0.96
N GLU A 251 10.55 -29.43 -0.74
CA GLU A 251 11.21 -29.86 0.49
C GLU A 251 12.52 -29.06 0.67
N ASN A 252 12.65 -28.35 1.80
CA ASN A 252 13.75 -27.42 2.11
C ASN A 252 13.82 -26.13 1.26
N SER A 253 12.75 -25.75 0.56
CA SER A 253 12.69 -24.44 -0.09
C SER A 253 12.67 -23.33 0.95
N ILE A 254 13.59 -22.37 0.82
CA ILE A 254 13.57 -21.12 1.59
C ILE A 254 12.67 -20.06 0.95
N LEU A 255 12.19 -20.28 -0.28
CA LEU A 255 11.34 -19.33 -0.99
C LEU A 255 9.94 -19.31 -0.38
N LYS A 256 9.35 -18.11 -0.29
CA LYS A 256 7.98 -17.97 0.17
C LYS A 256 7.01 -18.52 -0.88
N PRO A 257 6.02 -19.32 -0.47
CA PRO A 257 4.98 -19.77 -1.39
C PRO A 257 4.11 -18.61 -1.89
N ILE A 258 3.93 -17.60 -1.04
CA ILE A 258 3.21 -16.36 -1.33
C ILE A 258 3.95 -15.23 -0.58
N HIS A 259 4.24 -14.14 -1.27
CA HIS A 259 4.76 -12.91 -0.67
C HIS A 259 4.09 -11.71 -1.33
N GLN A 260 3.37 -10.95 -0.53
CA GLN A 260 2.70 -9.74 -0.97
C GLN A 260 3.52 -8.52 -0.51
N PRO A 261 3.93 -7.64 -1.42
CA PRO A 261 4.60 -6.39 -1.05
C PRO A 261 3.69 -5.45 -0.26
N ASP A 262 4.29 -4.54 0.52
CA ASP A 262 3.57 -3.46 1.21
C ASP A 262 3.04 -2.41 0.21
N LEU A 263 3.82 -2.13 -0.83
CA LEU A 263 3.49 -1.20 -1.90
C LEU A 263 4.18 -1.67 -3.20
N ALA A 264 3.53 -1.47 -4.33
CA ALA A 264 4.18 -1.56 -5.64
C ALA A 264 4.03 -0.24 -6.39
N ALA A 265 4.96 0.05 -7.29
CA ALA A 265 4.91 1.22 -8.13
C ALA A 265 5.15 0.82 -9.59
N ARG A 266 4.16 1.14 -10.44
CA ARG A 266 4.29 1.05 -11.88
C ARG A 266 5.16 2.20 -12.35
N ILE A 267 6.28 1.86 -12.98
CA ILE A 267 7.15 2.87 -13.59
C ILE A 267 6.79 2.92 -15.07
N PRO A 268 6.39 4.08 -15.61
CA PRO A 268 6.08 4.20 -17.03
C PRO A 268 7.24 3.68 -17.88
N SER A 269 6.97 2.68 -18.70
CA SER A 269 7.95 2.11 -19.62
C SER A 269 8.01 2.94 -20.90
N ASN A 270 9.19 2.99 -21.51
CA ASN A 270 9.36 3.61 -22.83
C ASN A 270 8.98 2.67 -23.99
N GLY A 271 8.50 1.45 -23.72
CA GLY A 271 7.97 0.51 -24.72
C GLY A 271 8.98 -0.46 -25.34
N ASP A 272 10.28 -0.14 -25.29
CA ASP A 272 11.36 -1.00 -25.82
C ASP A 272 12.01 -1.92 -24.77
N GLU A 273 11.48 -1.92 -23.55
CA GLU A 273 12.10 -2.61 -22.42
C GLU A 273 11.73 -4.10 -22.41
N ILE A 274 12.73 -4.97 -22.38
CA ILE A 274 12.56 -6.43 -22.28
C ILE A 274 12.26 -6.84 -20.81
N ARG A 275 12.45 -5.92 -19.87
CA ARG A 275 12.27 -6.14 -18.43
C ARG A 275 11.45 -5.01 -17.83
N SER A 276 10.66 -5.35 -16.82
CA SER A 276 9.87 -4.38 -16.08
C SER A 276 10.75 -3.39 -15.33
N ALA A 277 10.36 -2.12 -15.38
CA ALA A 277 10.92 -1.05 -14.54
C ALA A 277 10.18 -0.91 -13.19
N ASN A 278 9.11 -1.68 -12.97
CA ASN A 278 8.27 -1.55 -11.77
C ASN A 278 9.07 -1.80 -10.49
N LEU A 279 8.64 -1.15 -9.42
CA LEU A 279 9.23 -1.27 -8.10
C LEU A 279 8.38 -2.13 -7.17
N LEU A 280 9.06 -3.01 -6.46
CA LEU A 280 8.56 -3.65 -5.24
C LEU A 280 9.02 -2.82 -4.05
N ILE A 281 8.11 -2.49 -3.13
CA ILE A 281 8.42 -1.64 -1.98
C ILE A 281 7.97 -2.31 -0.69
N GLU A 282 8.91 -2.38 0.26
CA GLU A 282 8.71 -2.90 1.61
C GLU A 282 8.99 -1.78 2.61
N VAL A 283 8.19 -1.71 3.67
CA VAL A 283 8.32 -0.69 4.71
C VAL A 283 8.53 -1.36 6.05
N GLU A 284 9.72 -1.26 6.62
CA GLU A 284 10.12 -2.05 7.77
C GLU A 284 10.29 -1.19 9.03
N LEU A 285 9.33 -1.30 9.94
CA LEU A 285 9.32 -0.60 11.23
C LEU A 285 9.91 -1.42 12.39
N SER A 286 9.98 -2.75 12.24
CA SER A 286 10.49 -3.65 13.26
C SER A 286 11.42 -4.69 12.66
N LYS A 287 12.40 -5.12 13.45
CA LYS A 287 13.38 -6.10 13.02
C LYS A 287 12.76 -7.51 13.01
N LYS A 288 12.74 -8.15 11.83
CA LYS A 288 12.43 -9.58 11.66
C LYS A 288 13.60 -10.48 12.04
N SER A 289 13.34 -11.78 12.16
CA SER A 289 14.37 -12.80 12.39
C SER A 289 15.30 -12.97 11.18
N TRP A 290 16.43 -13.64 11.38
CA TRP A 290 17.37 -13.94 10.30
C TRP A 290 16.71 -14.79 9.20
N GLN A 291 16.02 -15.85 9.60
CA GLN A 291 15.37 -16.82 8.71
C GLN A 291 14.27 -16.17 7.88
N GLU A 292 13.50 -15.25 8.47
CA GLU A 292 12.49 -14.50 7.73
C GLU A 292 13.12 -13.61 6.66
N TYR A 293 14.19 -12.88 6.99
CA TYR A 293 14.88 -12.08 5.99
C TYR A 293 15.52 -12.94 4.91
N GLU A 294 16.10 -14.08 5.26
CA GLU A 294 16.70 -15.00 4.28
C GLU A 294 15.64 -15.52 3.29
N SER A 295 14.49 -15.95 3.80
CA SER A 295 13.36 -16.39 2.98
C SER A 295 12.85 -15.27 2.06
N ILE A 296 12.72 -14.04 2.57
CA ILE A 296 12.27 -12.90 1.77
C ILE A 296 13.31 -12.55 0.71
N LEU A 297 14.58 -12.40 1.06
CA LEU A 297 15.63 -12.03 0.12
C LEU A 297 15.82 -13.11 -0.96
N ALA A 298 15.71 -14.39 -0.62
CA ALA A 298 15.71 -15.46 -1.62
C ALA A 298 14.52 -15.34 -2.60
N THR A 299 13.33 -15.02 -2.07
CA THR A 299 12.11 -14.78 -2.87
C THR A 299 12.29 -13.60 -3.82
N LEU A 300 12.84 -12.48 -3.33
CA LEU A 300 13.14 -11.31 -4.14
C LEU A 300 14.23 -11.60 -5.19
N ALA A 301 15.26 -12.36 -4.83
CA ALA A 301 16.32 -12.73 -5.76
C ALA A 301 15.80 -13.58 -6.92
N ALA A 302 14.85 -14.49 -6.65
CA ALA A 302 14.20 -15.28 -7.69
C ALA A 302 13.37 -14.39 -8.63
N GLU A 303 12.54 -13.48 -8.09
CA GLU A 303 11.71 -12.59 -8.90
C GLU A 303 12.53 -11.60 -9.73
N LEU A 304 13.48 -10.92 -9.09
CA LEU A 304 14.28 -9.88 -9.73
C LEU A 304 15.33 -10.42 -10.69
N ARG A 305 15.59 -11.74 -10.70
CA ARG A 305 16.46 -12.40 -11.70
C ARG A 305 15.87 -12.28 -13.09
N GLU A 306 14.60 -12.65 -13.21
CA GLU A 306 13.85 -12.61 -14.47
C GLU A 306 13.46 -11.18 -14.83
N GLY A 307 13.08 -10.38 -13.82
CA GLY A 307 12.75 -8.96 -14.01
C GLY A 307 11.44 -8.74 -14.76
N LEU A 308 10.50 -9.67 -14.62
CA LEU A 308 9.27 -9.72 -15.39
C LEU A 308 8.15 -8.88 -14.76
N THR A 309 7.92 -9.01 -13.45
CA THR A 309 6.96 -8.14 -12.74
C THR A 309 7.65 -6.89 -12.22
N TYR A 310 8.82 -7.07 -11.59
CA TYR A 310 9.57 -6.02 -10.90
C TYR A 310 11.01 -5.98 -11.39
N GLY A 311 11.53 -4.78 -11.63
CA GLY A 311 12.94 -4.56 -11.98
C GLY A 311 13.83 -4.32 -10.75
N ARG A 312 13.24 -3.84 -9.65
CA ARG A 312 13.97 -3.46 -8.43
C ARG A 312 13.07 -3.56 -7.20
N ALA A 313 13.66 -3.91 -6.06
CA ALA A 313 13.06 -3.80 -4.74
C ALA A 313 13.65 -2.64 -3.95
N ILE A 314 12.82 -1.98 -3.13
CA ILE A 314 13.22 -0.91 -2.23
C ILE A 314 12.68 -1.20 -0.83
N TYR A 315 13.58 -1.25 0.14
CA TYR A 315 13.25 -1.32 1.55
C TYR A 315 13.35 0.06 2.17
N PHE A 316 12.25 0.60 2.67
CA PHE A 316 12.24 1.77 3.53
C PHE A 316 12.26 1.32 4.99
N THR A 317 13.29 1.69 5.74
CA THR A 317 13.52 1.15 7.09
C THR A 317 13.64 2.25 8.14
N ILE A 318 13.22 1.97 9.37
CA ILE A 318 13.57 2.77 10.54
C ILE A 318 14.89 2.33 11.16
N GLY A 319 15.67 3.29 11.68
CA GLY A 319 16.92 3.01 12.38
C GLY A 319 18.01 2.34 11.52
N THR A 320 19.08 1.90 12.17
CA THR A 320 20.25 1.30 11.49
C THR A 320 20.34 -0.21 11.63
N GLN A 321 19.58 -0.81 12.55
CA GLN A 321 19.65 -2.24 12.85
C GLN A 321 19.09 -3.08 11.70
N ILE A 322 17.96 -2.67 11.12
CA ILE A 322 17.31 -3.37 10.00
C ILE A 322 18.22 -3.37 8.76
N PRO A 323 18.72 -2.22 8.25
CA PRO A 323 19.67 -2.19 7.14
C PRO A 323 20.91 -3.06 7.36
N THR A 324 21.45 -3.05 8.59
CA THR A 324 22.65 -3.83 8.92
C THR A 324 22.38 -5.33 8.84
N LEU A 325 21.22 -5.78 9.34
CA LEU A 325 20.85 -7.19 9.27
C LEU A 325 20.56 -7.63 7.83
N LEU A 326 19.77 -6.86 7.07
CA LEU A 326 19.50 -7.13 5.65
C LEU A 326 20.79 -7.30 4.84
N LYS A 327 21.78 -6.42 5.04
CA LYS A 327 23.10 -6.52 4.38
C LYS A 327 23.85 -7.81 4.74
N LYS A 328 23.78 -8.24 6.00
CA LYS A 328 24.42 -9.49 6.44
C LYS A 328 23.75 -10.71 5.84
N VAL A 329 22.42 -10.73 5.80
CA VAL A 329 21.64 -11.84 5.22
C VAL A 329 21.86 -11.93 3.71
N ASP A 330 21.80 -10.80 2.98
CA ASP A 330 22.05 -10.75 1.52
C ASP A 330 23.43 -11.34 1.17
N ALA A 331 24.46 -10.97 1.94
CA ALA A 331 25.81 -11.47 1.75
C ALA A 331 25.95 -12.95 2.11
N ALA A 332 25.39 -13.39 3.25
CA ALA A 332 25.49 -14.76 3.72
C ALA A 332 24.73 -15.75 2.81
N GLY A 333 23.55 -15.36 2.32
CA GLY A 333 22.75 -16.15 1.38
C GLY A 333 23.23 -16.04 -0.08
N ASN A 334 24.28 -15.26 -0.34
CA ASN A 334 24.83 -14.99 -1.68
C ASN A 334 23.76 -14.55 -2.69
N HIS A 335 22.79 -13.74 -2.26
CA HIS A 335 21.70 -13.28 -3.11
C HIS A 335 22.13 -12.17 -4.06
N GLY A 336 23.14 -11.37 -3.67
CA GLY A 336 23.74 -10.32 -4.49
C GLY A 336 22.77 -9.20 -4.88
N LEU A 337 21.67 -9.02 -4.13
CA LEU A 337 20.64 -8.04 -4.49
C LEU A 337 21.12 -6.62 -4.24
N ILE A 338 21.83 -6.41 -3.12
CA ILE A 338 22.30 -5.07 -2.72
C ILE A 338 23.47 -4.64 -3.60
N SER A 339 24.45 -5.53 -3.80
CA SER A 339 25.63 -5.24 -4.61
C SER A 339 25.30 -4.99 -6.08
N SER A 340 24.28 -5.68 -6.62
CA SER A 340 23.79 -5.44 -7.99
C SER A 340 22.88 -4.22 -8.14
N GLY A 341 22.48 -3.56 -7.03
CA GLY A 341 21.52 -2.46 -7.04
C GLY A 341 20.08 -2.87 -7.33
N LYS A 342 19.79 -4.19 -7.33
CA LYS A 342 18.43 -4.73 -7.44
C LYS A 342 17.62 -4.56 -6.16
N LEU A 343 18.29 -4.47 -5.00
CA LEU A 343 17.70 -4.08 -3.73
C LEU A 343 18.35 -2.80 -3.22
N LEU A 344 17.55 -1.76 -3.01
CA LEU A 344 17.97 -0.54 -2.33
C LEU A 344 17.40 -0.51 -0.92
N ILE A 345 18.21 -0.11 0.07
CA ILE A 345 17.77 0.09 1.44
C ILE A 345 17.87 1.58 1.75
N LEU A 346 16.73 2.21 1.99
CA LEU A 346 16.59 3.64 2.22
C LEU A 346 16.00 3.89 3.61
N PRO A 347 16.37 4.97 4.30
CA PRO A 347 15.71 5.33 5.54
C PRO A 347 14.30 5.86 5.24
N LEU A 348 13.35 5.55 6.13
CA LEU A 348 12.10 6.31 6.21
C LEU A 348 12.43 7.76 6.59
N LYS A 349 11.79 8.73 5.90
CA LYS A 349 12.08 10.16 6.07
C LYS A 349 10.82 10.99 6.25
N HIS A 350 10.93 12.03 7.05
CA HIS A 350 9.96 13.12 7.15
C HIS A 350 9.95 13.96 5.88
N ARG A 351 8.96 14.84 5.75
CA ARG A 351 8.79 15.79 4.66
C ARG A 351 9.99 16.73 4.50
N ASP A 352 10.70 17.02 5.58
CA ASP A 352 11.93 17.84 5.55
C ASP A 352 13.19 17.04 5.16
N GLY A 353 13.05 15.73 4.92
CA GLY A 353 14.13 14.82 4.57
C GLY A 353 14.90 14.25 5.76
N THR A 354 14.54 14.59 7.00
CA THR A 354 15.14 14.00 8.20
C THR A 354 14.69 12.54 8.37
N PRO A 355 15.58 11.62 8.78
CA PRO A 355 15.18 10.23 9.02
C PRO A 355 14.19 10.09 10.17
N TYR A 356 13.25 9.15 10.05
CA TYR A 356 12.43 8.73 11.18
C TYR A 356 13.36 8.13 12.26
N ALA A 357 13.33 8.71 13.45
CA ALA A 357 14.06 8.18 14.60
C ALA A 357 13.17 7.21 15.37
N GLU A 358 13.77 6.14 15.93
CA GLU A 358 13.08 5.22 16.86
C GLU A 358 12.47 5.98 18.05
N ASN A 359 13.06 7.13 18.41
CA ASN A 359 12.52 8.07 19.39
C ASN A 359 11.70 9.16 18.68
N ARG A 360 10.40 8.92 18.62
CA ARG A 360 9.31 9.77 18.11
C ARG A 360 9.39 11.24 18.54
N ARG A 361 10.13 12.05 17.79
CA ARG A 361 9.99 13.51 17.84
C ARG A 361 10.03 14.07 16.42
N ILE A 362 8.85 14.44 15.93
CA ILE A 362 8.73 15.42 14.86
C ILE A 362 8.98 16.78 15.51
N ASN A 363 10.05 17.47 15.11
CA ASN A 363 10.16 18.90 15.34
C ASN A 363 9.30 19.60 14.29
N LEU A 364 8.06 19.90 14.63
CA LEU A 364 7.26 20.83 13.84
C LEU A 364 7.85 22.23 14.07
N ALA A 365 8.65 22.70 13.11
CA ALA A 365 9.07 24.10 13.06
C ALA A 365 7.90 25.02 12.68
#